data_AF-A0A1A9RMP0-F1
#
_entry.id   AF-A0A1A9RMP0-F1
#
_cell.length_a   1.000
_cell.length_b   1.000
_cell.length_c   1.000
_cell.angle_alpha   90.00
_cell.angle_beta   90.00
_cell.angle_gamma   90.00
#
_symmetry.space_group_name_H-M   'P 1'
#
loop_
_entity.id
_entity.type
_entity.pdbx_description
1 polymer ?
#
loop_
_entity_poly.entity_id
_entity_poly.type
_entity_poly.pdbx_seq_one_letter_code
_entity_poly.pdbx_strand_id
1 'polypeptide(L)'
;MNKITVMNMAVGSLAALLLGSTGLVHANPYPVGSQQWHNHNAIMQSEADRIQRERNATRQQPINHGPSAAEVDAWQRREAQVQSRIARFRATPYWMAIAYEIPNRRVMYAGGYRTEAEAVAETTRQCGRDHTCHLVATFANTCAMFAYPDNGPNKPSDIFVGKHPDSQQAIVRAVRACEAVHGYDKCSYIDVQTKTGNTFCSGYEYGIYQK
;
A
#
# COMPACT_ATOMS: atom_id res chain seq x y z
N MET A 1 11.93 -11.50 -11.07
CA MET A 1 11.39 -10.64 -12.15
C MET A 1 10.19 -11.37 -12.71
N ASN A 2 9.05 -10.71 -12.80
CA ASN A 2 7.79 -11.33 -13.19
C ASN A 2 7.26 -10.71 -14.49
N LYS A 3 6.55 -11.52 -15.28
CA LYS A 3 5.88 -11.12 -16.51
C LYS A 3 4.37 -11.30 -16.38
N ILE A 4 3.60 -10.37 -16.94
CA ILE A 4 2.16 -10.57 -17.13
C ILE A 4 1.94 -10.94 -18.59
N THR A 5 1.47 -12.15 -18.86
CA THR A 5 0.87 -12.47 -20.16
C THR A 5 -0.53 -11.88 -20.18
N VAL A 6 -0.70 -10.68 -20.75
CA VAL A 6 -2.01 -10.05 -20.88
C VAL A 6 -2.79 -10.76 -21.99
N MET A 7 -3.39 -11.91 -21.67
CA MET A 7 -4.44 -12.49 -22.51
C MET A 7 -5.73 -11.70 -22.28
N ASN A 8 -6.36 -11.23 -23.36
CA ASN A 8 -7.72 -10.71 -23.31
C ASN A 8 -8.64 -11.84 -22.84
N MET A 9 -9.01 -11.85 -21.56
CA MET A 9 -10.04 -12.75 -21.04
C MET A 9 -11.15 -11.96 -20.36
N ALA A 10 -12.36 -12.30 -20.77
CA ALA A 10 -13.62 -11.82 -20.26
C ALA A 10 -13.82 -12.16 -18.78
N VAL A 11 -14.68 -11.36 -18.16
CA VAL A 11 -15.13 -11.39 -16.76
C VAL A 11 -15.43 -12.81 -16.26
N GLY A 12 -14.88 -13.15 -15.09
CA GLY A 12 -15.21 -14.38 -14.36
C GLY A 12 -14.89 -14.23 -12.87
N SER A 13 -15.94 -14.12 -12.06
CA SER A 13 -15.96 -14.02 -10.61
C SER A 13 -15.42 -15.28 -9.93
N LEU A 14 -14.73 -15.16 -8.79
CA LEU A 14 -15.01 -15.95 -7.57
C LEU A 14 -14.09 -15.58 -6.39
N ALA A 15 -14.71 -15.49 -5.22
CA ALA A 15 -14.13 -15.27 -3.91
C ALA A 15 -13.60 -16.57 -3.29
N ALA A 16 -12.61 -16.47 -2.39
CA ALA A 16 -12.52 -17.31 -1.18
C ALA A 16 -11.52 -16.74 -0.17
N LEU A 17 -11.94 -16.76 1.08
CA LEU A 17 -11.27 -16.33 2.31
C LEU A 17 -10.38 -17.45 2.90
N LEU A 18 -9.33 -17.02 3.61
CA LEU A 18 -8.87 -17.54 4.93
C LEU A 18 -8.22 -18.94 5.05
N LEU A 19 -6.91 -18.98 5.39
CA LEU A 19 -6.36 -19.30 6.72
C LEU A 19 -4.88 -19.76 6.66
N GLY A 20 -4.12 -19.30 7.65
CA GLY A 20 -3.04 -20.08 8.26
C GLY A 20 -1.67 -20.03 7.58
N SER A 21 -0.74 -19.28 8.16
CA SER A 21 0.68 -19.58 7.98
C SER A 21 1.43 -19.34 9.29
N THR A 22 1.81 -20.48 9.86
CA THR A 22 2.78 -20.70 10.93
C THR A 22 4.08 -19.96 10.68
N GLY A 23 4.70 -19.51 11.78
CA GLY A 23 5.90 -18.70 11.77
C GLY A 23 7.10 -19.39 11.13
N LEU A 24 7.78 -18.65 10.26
CA LEU A 24 9.17 -18.86 9.93
C LEU A 24 9.90 -17.53 10.15
N VAL A 25 10.77 -17.56 11.15
CA VAL A 25 11.70 -16.50 11.52
C VAL A 25 12.63 -16.24 10.33
N HIS A 26 12.45 -15.09 9.67
CA HIS A 26 13.43 -14.57 8.73
C HIS A 26 13.90 -13.21 9.24
N ALA A 27 15.21 -13.11 9.41
CA ALA A 27 15.92 -11.95 9.92
C ALA A 27 15.50 -10.67 9.19
N ASN A 28 15.22 -9.62 9.96
CA ASN A 28 14.72 -8.32 9.51
C ASN A 28 15.91 -7.38 9.22
N PRO A 29 16.20 -7.01 7.96
CA PRO A 29 17.26 -6.06 7.64
C PRO A 29 16.64 -4.70 7.34
N TYR A 30 16.11 -3.99 8.35
CA TYR A 30 15.67 -2.60 8.17
C TYR A 30 16.20 -1.70 9.30
N PRO A 31 17.00 -0.67 9.01
CA PRO A 31 17.28 0.39 9.96
C PRO A 31 16.03 1.27 10.07
N VAL A 32 15.33 1.08 11.19
CA VAL A 32 14.15 1.83 11.63
C VAL A 32 14.39 3.34 11.59
N GLY A 33 13.45 4.06 10.97
CA GLY A 33 13.41 5.52 10.85
C GLY A 33 13.16 6.20 12.20
N SER A 34 13.31 7.53 12.22
CA SER A 34 13.34 8.41 13.41
C SER A 34 12.28 8.13 14.50
N GLN A 35 12.54 8.53 15.75
CA GLN A 35 11.60 8.26 16.87
C GLN A 35 10.21 8.88 16.67
N GLN A 36 10.11 10.01 15.95
CA GLN A 36 8.85 10.65 15.57
C GLN A 36 8.02 9.78 14.62
N TRP A 37 8.68 8.99 13.78
CA TRP A 37 8.05 8.06 12.84
C TRP A 37 7.39 6.87 13.54
N HIS A 38 8.04 6.29 14.56
CA HIS A 38 7.50 5.15 15.31
C HIS A 38 6.18 5.54 15.99
N ASN A 39 6.17 6.75 16.55
CA ASN A 39 5.02 7.28 17.28
C ASN A 39 3.81 7.51 16.36
N HIS A 40 3.99 8.12 15.18
CA HIS A 40 2.87 8.40 14.28
C HIS A 40 2.22 7.13 13.74
N ASN A 41 3.06 6.17 13.42
CA ASN A 41 2.66 4.90 12.85
C ASN A 41 1.95 3.99 13.88
N ALA A 42 2.43 3.96 15.12
CA ALA A 42 1.74 3.33 16.23
C ALA A 42 0.38 4.00 16.49
N ILE A 43 0.28 5.33 16.40
CA ILE A 43 -0.99 6.06 16.59
C ILE A 43 -2.02 5.63 15.53
N MET A 44 -1.65 5.61 14.24
CA MET A 44 -2.57 5.21 13.17
C MET A 44 -3.04 3.75 13.28
N GLN A 45 -2.16 2.81 13.64
CA GLN A 45 -2.57 1.43 13.90
C GLN A 45 -3.48 1.32 15.12
N SER A 46 -3.15 2.00 16.23
CA SER A 46 -3.96 1.99 17.44
C SER A 46 -5.36 2.56 17.22
N GLU A 47 -5.48 3.55 16.32
CA GLU A 47 -6.74 4.17 15.93
C GLU A 47 -7.59 3.26 15.05
N ALA A 48 -6.99 2.56 14.08
CA ALA A 48 -7.67 1.54 13.28
C ALA A 48 -8.20 0.40 14.17
N ASP A 49 -7.39 -0.07 15.12
CA ASP A 49 -7.80 -1.07 16.12
C ASP A 49 -8.91 -0.55 17.02
N ARG A 50 -8.87 0.73 17.41
CA ARG A 50 -9.95 1.36 18.21
C ARG A 50 -11.27 1.36 17.45
N ILE A 51 -11.28 1.78 16.19
CA ILE A 51 -12.48 1.77 15.33
C ILE A 51 -13.03 0.35 15.18
N GLN A 52 -12.16 -0.64 15.00
CA GLN A 52 -12.58 -2.02 14.89
C GLN A 52 -13.19 -2.55 16.18
N ARG A 53 -12.60 -2.21 17.34
CA ARG A 53 -13.18 -2.52 18.66
C ARG A 53 -14.52 -1.83 18.86
N GLU A 54 -14.67 -0.57 18.49
CA GLU A 54 -15.94 0.17 18.59
C GLU A 54 -17.03 -0.47 17.73
N ARG A 55 -16.72 -0.90 16.49
CA ARG A 55 -17.67 -1.66 15.65
C ARG A 55 -18.05 -3.00 16.26
N ASN A 56 -17.08 -3.74 16.80
CA ASN A 56 -17.34 -5.05 17.42
C ASN A 56 -18.19 -4.92 18.69
N ALA A 57 -17.88 -3.96 19.57
CA ALA A 57 -18.66 -3.67 20.77
C ALA A 57 -20.10 -3.29 20.44
N THR A 58 -20.29 -2.56 19.34
CA THR A 58 -21.59 -2.14 18.82
C THR A 58 -22.43 -3.30 18.27
N ARG A 59 -21.79 -4.42 17.87
CA ARG A 59 -22.46 -5.65 17.39
C ARG A 59 -22.74 -6.69 18.48
N GLN A 60 -22.04 -6.62 19.61
CA GLN A 60 -22.02 -7.69 20.61
C GLN A 60 -22.91 -7.46 21.85
N GLN A 61 -23.73 -6.41 21.92
CA GLN A 61 -24.59 -6.20 23.09
C GLN A 61 -25.64 -7.33 23.20
N PRO A 62 -25.56 -8.24 24.19
CA PRO A 62 -26.56 -9.27 24.41
C PRO A 62 -27.71 -8.62 25.15
N ILE A 63 -28.87 -8.48 24.50
CA ILE A 63 -30.06 -7.92 25.12
C ILE A 63 -31.04 -9.07 25.35
N ASN A 64 -31.33 -9.40 26.62
CA ASN A 64 -32.35 -10.38 27.02
C ASN A 64 -33.79 -9.82 26.86
N HIS A 65 -33.93 -8.65 26.22
CA HIS A 65 -35.13 -7.88 25.98
C HIS A 65 -34.98 -7.19 24.60
N GLY A 66 -36.05 -6.79 23.93
CA GLY A 66 -35.91 -5.95 22.72
C GLY A 66 -35.24 -4.60 23.06
N PRO A 67 -34.44 -3.99 22.16
CA PRO A 67 -33.80 -2.71 22.43
C PRO A 67 -34.84 -1.59 22.60
N SER A 68 -34.65 -0.74 23.59
CA SER A 68 -35.44 0.48 23.75
C SER A 68 -35.11 1.51 22.66
N ALA A 69 -36.02 2.45 22.41
CA ALA A 69 -35.79 3.53 21.45
C ALA A 69 -34.52 4.35 21.76
N ALA A 70 -34.25 4.61 23.05
CA ALA A 70 -33.05 5.34 23.47
C ALA A 70 -31.74 4.56 23.19
N GLU A 71 -31.77 3.24 23.31
CA GLU A 71 -30.62 2.37 22.99
C GLU A 71 -30.36 2.33 21.48
N VAL A 72 -31.43 2.26 20.68
CA VAL A 72 -31.35 2.35 19.21
C VAL A 72 -30.76 3.71 18.79
N ASP A 73 -31.24 4.81 19.35
CA ASP A 73 -30.71 6.15 19.06
C ASP A 73 -29.23 6.29 19.44
N ALA A 74 -28.84 5.75 20.60
CA ALA A 74 -27.46 5.77 21.04
C ALA A 74 -26.56 4.92 20.13
N TRP A 75 -27.06 3.79 19.64
CA TRP A 75 -26.38 2.94 18.66
C TRP A 75 -26.18 3.66 17.32
N GLN A 76 -27.24 4.28 16.79
CA GLN A 76 -27.18 5.05 15.55
C GLN A 76 -26.18 6.21 15.64
N ARG A 77 -26.13 6.93 16.78
CA ARG A 77 -25.14 7.99 16.99
C ARG A 77 -23.70 7.46 17.00
N ARG A 78 -23.44 6.31 17.62
CA ARG A 78 -22.11 5.69 17.64
C ARG A 78 -21.68 5.22 16.25
N GLU A 79 -22.58 4.56 15.51
CA GLU A 79 -22.30 4.17 14.12
C GLU A 79 -22.01 5.40 13.26
N ALA A 80 -22.80 6.47 13.35
CA ALA A 80 -22.53 7.71 12.61
C ALA A 80 -21.14 8.32 12.94
N GLN A 81 -20.72 8.28 14.21
CA GLN A 81 -19.39 8.74 14.62
C GLN A 81 -18.27 7.86 14.07
N VAL A 82 -18.44 6.53 14.10
CA VAL A 82 -17.50 5.59 13.53
C VAL A 82 -17.37 5.79 12.02
N GLN A 83 -18.49 5.91 11.30
CA GLN A 83 -18.49 6.13 9.86
C GLN A 83 -17.85 7.47 9.49
N SER A 84 -18.09 8.54 10.25
CA SER A 84 -17.45 9.84 9.99
C SER A 84 -15.93 9.81 10.20
N ARG A 85 -15.45 9.07 11.21
CA ARG A 85 -14.00 8.85 11.42
C ARG A 85 -13.38 8.03 10.28
N ILE A 86 -14.03 6.94 9.86
CA ILE A 86 -13.58 6.15 8.70
C ILE A 86 -13.52 7.03 7.45
N ALA A 87 -14.57 7.83 7.19
CA ALA A 87 -14.60 8.74 6.04
C ALA A 87 -13.44 9.75 6.08
N ARG A 88 -13.13 10.31 7.26
CA ARG A 88 -11.98 11.20 7.44
C ARG A 88 -10.65 10.51 7.16
N PHE A 89 -10.48 9.27 7.59
CA PHE A 89 -9.25 8.53 7.29
C PHE A 89 -9.15 8.17 5.81
N ARG A 90 -10.24 7.73 5.17
CA ARG A 90 -10.28 7.50 3.72
C ARG A 90 -9.97 8.75 2.90
N ALA A 91 -10.43 9.92 3.37
CA ALA A 91 -10.18 11.20 2.73
C ALA A 91 -8.77 11.76 3.00
N THR A 92 -8.07 11.26 4.03
CA THR A 92 -6.71 11.69 4.31
C THR A 92 -5.76 11.12 3.27
N PRO A 93 -4.89 11.92 2.63
CA PRO A 93 -3.81 11.39 1.79
C PRO A 93 -2.72 10.76 2.67
N TYR A 94 -2.49 9.46 2.48
CA TYR A 94 -1.32 8.80 3.02
C TYR A 94 -0.31 8.55 1.91
N TRP A 95 0.77 9.33 1.94
CA TRP A 95 1.79 9.38 0.92
C TRP A 95 2.79 8.24 1.05
N MET A 96 3.23 7.76 -0.10
CA MET A 96 4.34 6.85 -0.30
C MET A 96 5.24 7.35 -1.41
N ALA A 97 6.52 7.11 -1.25
CA ALA A 97 7.54 7.30 -2.26
C ALA A 97 8.27 5.98 -2.52
N ILE A 98 8.70 5.80 -3.76
CA ILE A 98 9.49 4.66 -4.23
C ILE A 98 10.70 5.23 -4.96
N ALA A 99 11.87 4.70 -4.66
CA ALA A 99 13.10 4.96 -5.37
C ALA A 99 13.76 3.66 -5.85
N TYR A 100 14.50 3.76 -6.93
CA TYR A 100 15.21 2.65 -7.56
C TYR A 100 16.66 3.02 -7.78
N GLU A 101 17.57 2.14 -7.36
CA GLU A 101 18.98 2.26 -7.64
C GLU A 101 19.34 1.37 -8.84
N ILE A 102 19.77 1.99 -9.93
CA ILE A 102 20.00 1.31 -11.21
C ILE A 102 21.14 0.28 -11.13
N PRO A 103 22.36 0.63 -10.69
CA PRO A 103 23.50 -0.29 -10.74
C PRO A 103 23.27 -1.57 -9.93
N ASN A 104 22.66 -1.44 -8.75
CA ASN A 104 22.46 -2.54 -7.82
C ASN A 104 21.05 -3.17 -7.90
N ARG A 105 20.19 -2.62 -8.76
CA ARG A 105 18.79 -3.06 -8.94
C ARG A 105 18.00 -3.11 -7.63
N ARG A 106 18.22 -2.13 -6.76
CA ARG A 106 17.61 -2.06 -5.42
C ARG A 106 16.40 -1.14 -5.40
N VAL A 107 15.40 -1.51 -4.60
CA VAL A 107 14.24 -0.66 -4.32
C VAL A 107 14.27 -0.17 -2.90
N MET A 108 13.99 1.11 -2.75
CA MET A 108 13.75 1.76 -1.48
C MET A 108 12.35 2.34 -1.53
N TYR A 109 11.62 2.26 -0.44
CA TYR A 109 10.29 2.84 -0.36
C TYR A 109 9.93 3.19 1.07
N ALA A 110 9.09 4.21 1.22
CA ALA A 110 8.54 4.61 2.51
C ALA A 110 7.12 5.12 2.28
N GLY A 111 6.15 4.60 3.04
CA GLY A 111 4.73 4.94 2.87
C GLY A 111 3.95 5.08 4.16
N GLY A 112 2.75 5.67 4.06
CA GLY A 112 1.90 5.99 5.21
C GLY A 112 2.07 7.41 5.77
N TYR A 113 2.77 8.32 5.08
CA TYR A 113 3.05 9.67 5.57
C TYR A 113 1.90 10.65 5.32
N ARG A 114 1.79 11.70 6.13
CA ARG A 114 0.77 12.75 5.94
C ARG A 114 1.12 13.71 4.82
N THR A 115 2.40 13.80 4.47
CA THR A 115 2.89 14.67 3.41
C THR A 115 3.77 13.91 2.41
N GLU A 116 3.77 14.38 1.16
CA GLU A 116 4.65 13.86 0.12
C GLU A 116 6.13 14.07 0.48
N ALA A 117 6.46 15.24 1.02
CA ALA A 117 7.83 15.61 1.39
C ALA A 117 8.44 14.65 2.42
N GLU A 118 7.69 14.24 3.44
CA GLU A 118 8.15 13.24 4.42
C GLU A 118 8.41 11.87 3.78
N ALA A 119 7.52 11.43 2.90
CA ALA A 119 7.69 10.15 2.19
C ALA A 119 8.92 10.16 1.30
N VAL A 120 9.13 11.25 0.55
CA VAL A 120 10.30 11.44 -0.32
C VAL A 120 11.57 11.51 0.52
N ALA A 121 11.59 12.31 1.59
CA ALA A 121 12.76 12.45 2.45
C ALA A 121 13.18 11.11 3.05
N GLU A 122 12.23 10.33 3.59
CA GLU A 122 12.56 9.03 4.16
C GLU A 122 13.04 8.04 3.09
N THR A 123 12.36 7.98 1.94
CA THR A 123 12.76 7.07 0.86
C THR A 123 14.15 7.40 0.35
N THR A 124 14.47 8.69 0.21
CA THR A 124 15.78 9.16 -0.26
C THR A 124 16.87 8.90 0.77
N ARG A 125 16.55 9.01 2.07
CA ARG A 125 17.47 8.66 3.16
C ARG A 125 17.94 7.21 3.08
N GLN A 126 17.08 6.29 2.61
CA GLN A 126 17.41 4.87 2.44
C GLN A 126 18.37 4.62 1.25
N CYS A 127 18.44 5.53 0.28
CA CYS A 127 19.33 5.42 -0.88
C CYS A 127 20.82 5.56 -0.52
N GLY A 128 21.16 6.09 0.66
CA GLY A 128 22.55 6.42 0.99
C GLY A 128 23.01 7.72 0.32
N ARG A 129 24.34 7.89 0.19
CA ARG A 129 24.94 9.13 -0.34
C ARG A 129 25.19 9.10 -1.85
N ASP A 130 24.98 7.96 -2.50
CA ASP A 130 25.33 7.77 -3.91
C ASP A 130 24.23 8.32 -4.84
N HIS A 131 24.64 8.96 -5.95
CA HIS A 131 23.74 9.62 -6.91
C HIS A 131 23.05 8.65 -7.89
N THR A 132 23.12 7.35 -7.62
CA THR A 132 22.60 6.26 -8.47
C THR A 132 21.16 5.88 -8.13
N CYS A 133 20.62 6.47 -7.06
CA CYS A 133 19.25 6.29 -6.63
C CYS A 133 18.33 7.35 -7.24
N HIS A 134 17.25 6.90 -7.88
CA HIS A 134 16.30 7.76 -8.54
C HIS A 134 14.91 7.60 -7.92
N LEU A 135 14.28 8.71 -7.57
CA LEU A 135 12.87 8.72 -7.20
C LEU A 135 12.04 8.28 -8.41
N VAL A 136 11.31 7.18 -8.27
CA VAL A 136 10.51 6.58 -9.34
C VAL A 136 9.08 7.10 -9.29
N ALA A 137 8.49 7.13 -8.10
CA ALA A 137 7.10 7.52 -7.94
C ALA A 137 6.81 8.07 -6.55
N THR A 138 5.92 9.05 -6.50
CA THR A 138 5.20 9.50 -5.30
C THR A 138 3.70 9.39 -5.54
N PHE A 139 2.96 8.93 -4.53
CA PHE A 139 1.51 8.74 -4.63
C PHE A 139 0.86 8.63 -3.25
N ALA A 140 -0.45 8.85 -3.19
CA ALA A 140 -1.27 8.64 -2.01
C ALA A 140 -2.60 7.97 -2.38
N ASN A 141 -3.16 7.21 -1.43
CA ASN A 141 -4.49 6.57 -1.52
C ASN A 141 -4.70 5.69 -2.77
N THR A 142 -3.63 5.04 -3.23
CA THR A 142 -3.64 4.20 -4.42
C THR A 142 -2.49 3.18 -4.34
N CYS A 143 -2.43 2.27 -5.32
CA CYS A 143 -1.27 1.42 -5.54
C CYS A 143 -0.45 1.93 -6.72
N ALA A 144 0.85 1.70 -6.67
CA ALA A 144 1.76 1.93 -7.77
C ALA A 144 2.62 0.68 -8.01
N MET A 145 2.91 0.43 -9.28
CA MET A 145 3.93 -0.50 -9.69
C MET A 145 4.81 0.13 -10.74
N PHE A 146 6.02 -0.39 -10.91
CA PHE A 146 6.85 -0.04 -12.04
C PHE A 146 7.35 -1.27 -12.79
N ALA A 147 7.45 -1.10 -14.10
CA ALA A 147 8.00 -2.06 -15.04
C ALA A 147 9.20 -1.44 -15.75
N TYR A 148 10.04 -2.30 -16.31
CA TYR A 148 11.22 -1.94 -17.06
C TYR A 148 11.50 -3.02 -18.13
N PRO A 149 12.33 -2.72 -19.12
CA PRO A 149 12.75 -3.70 -20.12
C PRO A 149 13.36 -4.97 -19.51
N ASP A 150 13.24 -6.12 -20.16
CA ASP A 150 13.76 -7.40 -19.64
C ASP A 150 15.29 -7.40 -19.40
N ASN A 151 16.03 -6.59 -20.15
CA ASN A 151 17.47 -6.36 -19.92
C ASN A 151 17.77 -5.43 -18.72
N GLY A 152 16.73 -4.94 -18.04
CA GLY A 152 16.78 -4.00 -16.94
C GLY A 152 16.82 -2.53 -17.40
N PRO A 153 16.51 -1.58 -16.50
CA PRO A 153 16.62 -0.16 -16.80
C PRO A 153 18.10 0.26 -16.81
N ASN A 154 18.51 1.03 -17.81
CA ASN A 154 19.86 1.63 -17.85
C ASN A 154 19.85 3.10 -17.44
N LYS A 155 18.70 3.75 -17.55
CA LYS A 155 18.46 5.14 -17.17
C LYS A 155 17.08 5.27 -16.52
N PRO A 156 16.82 6.36 -15.77
CA PRO A 156 15.53 6.56 -15.11
C PRO A 156 14.32 6.50 -16.04
N SER A 157 14.47 6.94 -17.30
CA SER A 157 13.39 6.90 -18.29
C SER A 157 13.06 5.50 -18.83
N ASP A 158 13.83 4.47 -18.46
CA ASP A 158 13.48 3.07 -18.74
C ASP A 158 12.58 2.47 -17.64
N ILE A 159 12.17 3.27 -16.65
CA ILE A 159 11.28 2.85 -15.56
C ILE A 159 9.88 3.43 -15.80
N PHE A 160 8.91 2.54 -15.98
CA PHE A 160 7.53 2.89 -16.35
C PHE A 160 6.59 2.63 -15.19
N VAL A 161 5.93 3.68 -14.69
CA VAL A 161 5.07 3.60 -13.51
C VAL A 161 3.60 3.50 -13.88
N GLY A 162 2.92 2.47 -13.37
CA GLY A 162 1.47 2.34 -13.40
C GLY A 162 0.88 2.63 -12.02
N LYS A 163 -0.15 3.47 -11.94
CA LYS A 163 -0.88 3.76 -10.69
C LYS A 163 -2.36 3.40 -10.83
N HIS A 164 -2.91 2.73 -9.83
CA HIS A 164 -4.33 2.38 -9.75
C HIS A 164 -4.71 1.89 -8.34
N PRO A 165 -5.95 2.12 -7.85
CA PRO A 165 -6.40 1.58 -6.57
C PRO A 165 -6.40 0.04 -6.51
N ASP A 166 -6.76 -0.61 -7.61
CA ASP A 166 -6.56 -2.06 -7.78
C ASP A 166 -5.09 -2.35 -8.12
N SER A 167 -4.47 -3.23 -7.33
CA SER A 167 -3.05 -3.55 -7.41
C SER A 167 -2.67 -4.26 -8.70
N GLN A 168 -3.53 -5.12 -9.25
CA GLN A 168 -3.30 -5.81 -10.51
C GLN A 168 -3.34 -4.84 -11.69
N GLN A 169 -4.30 -3.92 -11.68
CA GLN A 169 -4.38 -2.87 -12.69
C GLN A 169 -3.17 -1.92 -12.64
N ALA A 170 -2.58 -1.67 -11.46
CA ALA A 170 -1.34 -0.90 -11.37
C ALA A 170 -0.18 -1.62 -12.09
N ILE A 171 -0.06 -2.95 -11.93
CA ILE A 171 0.94 -3.76 -12.64
C ILE A 171 0.68 -3.75 -14.15
N VAL A 172 -0.56 -4.02 -14.58
CA VAL A 172 -0.94 -4.03 -16.01
C VAL A 172 -0.64 -2.69 -16.67
N ARG A 173 -0.92 -1.57 -15.99
CA ARG A 173 -0.60 -0.22 -16.50
C ARG A 173 0.90 -0.01 -16.65
N ALA A 174 1.69 -0.43 -15.67
CA ALA A 174 3.15 -0.30 -15.72
C ALA A 174 3.74 -1.11 -16.89
N VAL A 175 3.34 -2.38 -17.02
CA VAL A 175 3.81 -3.27 -18.08
C VAL A 175 3.41 -2.73 -19.46
N ARG A 176 2.14 -2.35 -19.65
CA ARG A 176 1.68 -1.80 -20.94
C ARG A 176 2.41 -0.52 -21.33
N ALA A 177 2.72 0.34 -20.36
CA ALA A 177 3.50 1.55 -20.62
C ALA A 177 4.92 1.24 -21.09
N CYS A 178 5.56 0.21 -20.53
CA CYS A 178 6.86 -0.26 -20.98
C CYS A 178 6.78 -0.92 -22.38
N GLU A 179 5.80 -1.80 -22.60
CA GLU A 179 5.61 -2.51 -23.88
C GLU A 179 5.30 -1.56 -25.04
N ALA A 180 4.64 -0.43 -24.77
CA ALA A 180 4.42 0.61 -25.76
C ALA A 180 5.73 1.22 -26.32
N VAL A 181 6.84 1.12 -25.59
CA VAL A 181 8.16 1.62 -26.00
C VAL A 181 9.07 0.50 -26.48
N HIS A 182 9.05 -0.66 -25.81
CA HIS A 182 10.02 -1.73 -26.03
C HIS A 182 9.47 -2.94 -26.80
N GLY A 183 8.18 -2.95 -27.11
CA GLY A 183 7.48 -4.06 -27.76
C GLY A 183 6.82 -5.02 -26.77
N TYR A 184 5.83 -5.75 -27.29
CA TYR A 184 5.07 -6.73 -26.52
C TYR A 184 5.97 -7.83 -25.94
N ASP A 185 5.71 -8.23 -24.69
CA ASP A 185 6.45 -9.26 -23.95
C ASP A 185 7.96 -8.99 -23.82
N LYS A 186 8.37 -7.71 -23.86
CA LYS A 186 9.76 -7.26 -23.64
C LYS A 186 9.98 -6.56 -22.30
N CYS A 187 8.99 -6.62 -21.42
CA CYS A 187 8.97 -5.90 -20.17
C CYS A 187 8.65 -6.82 -19.01
N SER A 188 9.35 -6.59 -17.92
CA SER A 188 9.14 -7.24 -16.63
C SER A 188 8.77 -6.18 -15.60
N TYR A 189 8.00 -6.57 -14.61
CA TYR A 189 7.78 -5.76 -13.42
C TYR A 189 8.57 -6.33 -12.26
N ILE A 190 8.83 -5.46 -11.28
CA ILE A 190 9.66 -5.86 -10.15
C ILE A 190 8.93 -6.87 -9.25
N ASP A 191 9.65 -7.88 -8.76
CA ASP A 191 9.12 -8.83 -7.80
C ASP A 191 9.52 -8.37 -6.38
N VAL A 192 8.61 -7.65 -5.71
CA VAL A 192 8.86 -7.11 -4.37
C VAL A 192 7.72 -7.54 -3.47
N GLN A 193 8.07 -8.24 -2.39
CA GLN A 193 7.10 -8.58 -1.36
C GLN A 193 6.89 -7.36 -0.46
N THR A 194 5.75 -6.71 -0.63
CA THR A 194 5.28 -5.61 0.23
C THR A 194 4.29 -6.15 1.26
N LYS A 195 3.94 -5.33 2.26
CA LYS A 195 2.85 -5.67 3.20
C LYS A 195 1.50 -5.91 2.51
N THR A 196 1.32 -5.39 1.30
CA THR A 196 0.09 -5.51 0.49
C THR A 196 0.19 -6.51 -0.65
N GLY A 197 1.18 -7.42 -0.61
CA GLY A 197 1.47 -8.37 -1.67
C GLY A 197 2.51 -7.82 -2.65
N ASN A 198 2.29 -7.96 -3.96
CA ASN A 198 3.31 -7.69 -4.97
C ASN A 198 3.28 -6.26 -5.55
N THR A 199 2.62 -5.32 -4.86
CA THR A 199 2.44 -3.94 -5.33
C THR A 199 2.58 -2.96 -4.17
N PHE A 200 3.16 -1.80 -4.42
CA PHE A 200 3.29 -0.75 -3.42
C PHE A 200 1.97 0.00 -3.27
N CYS A 201 1.30 -0.13 -2.13
CA CYS A 201 0.03 0.54 -1.88
C CYS A 201 0.14 1.48 -0.68
N SER A 202 -0.55 2.62 -0.72
CA SER A 202 -0.60 3.55 0.40
C SER A 202 -1.97 4.18 0.49
N GLY A 203 -2.46 4.39 1.70
CA GLY A 203 -3.83 4.82 1.96
C GLY A 203 -4.47 4.06 3.10
N TYR A 204 -5.62 4.57 3.56
CA TYR A 204 -6.26 4.00 4.74
C TYR A 204 -6.66 2.53 4.54
N GLU A 205 -7.18 2.21 3.35
CA GLU A 205 -7.66 0.88 2.98
C GLU A 205 -6.54 -0.18 2.91
N TYR A 206 -5.28 0.23 2.76
CA TYR A 206 -4.17 -0.67 2.50
C TYR A 206 -3.39 -1.07 3.76
N GLY A 207 -3.71 -0.46 4.91
CA GLY A 207 -3.12 -0.83 6.19
C GLY A 207 -1.61 -0.60 6.31
N ILE A 208 -1.00 0.11 5.36
CA ILE A 208 0.44 0.43 5.39
C ILE A 208 0.64 1.71 6.19
N TYR A 209 0.54 1.56 7.50
CA TYR A 209 1.09 2.48 8.48
C TYR A 209 2.25 1.73 9.11
N GLN A 210 3.41 2.33 9.23
CA GLN A 210 4.62 1.58 9.55
C GLN A 210 4.52 0.97 10.98
N LYS A 211 5.42 0.07 11.33
CA LYS A 211 5.51 -0.53 12.67
C LYS A 211 6.88 -0.17 13.20
#